data_AF-A0A9K3H5D5-F1
#
_entry.id   AF-A0A9K3H5D5-F1
#
_cell.length_a   1.000
_cell.length_b   1.000
_cell.length_c   1.000
_cell.angle_alpha   90.00
_cell.angle_beta   90.00
_cell.angle_gamma   90.00
#
_symmetry.space_group_name_H-M   'P 1'
#
loop_
_entity.id
_entity.type
_entity.pdbx_description
1 polymer ?
#
loop_
_entity_poly.entity_id
_entity_poly.type
_entity_poly.pdbx_seq_one_letter_code
_entity_poly.pdbx_strand_id
1 'polypeptide(L)'
;MQLYRSKCEGPKKTGIKQGLISRTGFGILIFILLFCMYAGSFYVGARFVQAGITHFTSVFRVFFALTMAGLVVSNQSSFAPDTSKAKSFAVSVFAILDRKSEIDPSDESGVTLDTVKGEIKLVCTLSSPKALQSQFLLF
;
A
#
# COMPACT_ATOMS: atom_id res chain seq x y z
N MET A 1 8.40 -17.76 -29.63
CA MET A 1 9.46 -16.84 -29.13
C MET A 1 9.30 -15.39 -29.62
N GLN A 2 8.97 -15.11 -30.88
CA GLN A 2 8.88 -13.72 -31.38
C GLN A 2 7.71 -12.90 -30.79
N LEU A 3 6.54 -13.52 -30.59
CA LEU A 3 5.37 -12.87 -29.98
C LEU A 3 5.64 -12.38 -28.54
N TYR A 4 6.38 -13.18 -27.76
CA TYR A 4 6.78 -12.83 -26.39
C TYR A 4 7.71 -11.60 -26.39
N ARG A 5 8.71 -11.56 -27.29
CA ARG A 5 9.59 -10.39 -27.43
C ARG A 5 8.82 -9.12 -27.79
N SER A 6 7.86 -9.21 -28.72
CA SER A 6 7.03 -8.06 -29.11
C SER A 6 6.22 -7.50 -27.92
N LYS A 7 5.63 -8.39 -27.09
CA LYS A 7 4.91 -7.97 -25.87
C LYS A 7 5.83 -7.32 -24.82
N CYS A 8 7.09 -7.74 -24.72
CA CYS A 8 8.06 -7.18 -23.76
C CYS A 8 8.68 -5.84 -24.18
N GLU A 9 8.57 -5.42 -25.45
CA GLU A 9 9.16 -4.15 -25.89
C GLU A 9 8.46 -2.91 -25.31
N GLY A 10 7.14 -2.96 -25.15
CA GLY A 10 6.36 -1.88 -24.53
C GLY A 10 6.78 -1.57 -23.09
N PRO A 11 6.78 -2.57 -22.19
CA PRO A 11 7.29 -2.43 -20.83
C PRO A 11 8.75 -2.00 -20.78
N LYS A 12 9.60 -2.51 -21.70
CA LYS A 12 11.03 -2.14 -21.74
C LYS A 12 11.23 -0.65 -22.01
N LYS A 13 10.57 -0.10 -23.04
CA LYS A 13 10.66 1.34 -23.36
C LYS A 13 10.07 2.21 -22.24
N THR A 14 8.97 1.77 -21.64
CA THR A 14 8.31 2.47 -20.53
C THR A 14 9.22 2.50 -19.29
N GLY A 15 9.83 1.37 -18.92
CA GLY A 15 10.75 1.28 -17.79
C GLY A 15 11.99 2.16 -17.97
N ILE A 16 12.54 2.26 -19.19
CA ILE A 16 13.68 3.15 -19.47
C ILE A 16 13.28 4.63 -19.29
N LYS A 17 12.13 5.03 -19.84
CA LYS A 17 11.63 6.41 -19.71
C LYS A 17 11.32 6.74 -18.26
N GLN A 18 10.65 5.84 -17.55
CA GLN A 18 10.33 6.00 -16.13
C GLN A 18 11.59 6.07 -15.28
N GLY A 19 12.60 5.24 -15.56
CA GLY A 19 13.89 5.29 -14.88
C GLY A 19 14.61 6.62 -15.07
N LEU A 20 14.61 7.17 -16.27
CA LEU A 20 15.20 8.49 -16.54
C LEU A 20 14.46 9.61 -15.80
N ILE A 21 13.13 9.65 -15.90
CA ILE A 21 12.29 10.69 -15.27
C ILE A 21 12.39 10.64 -13.74
N SER A 22 12.32 9.45 -13.16
CA SER A 22 12.39 9.28 -11.70
C SER A 22 13.76 9.67 -11.14
N ARG A 23 14.86 9.32 -11.83
CA ARG A 23 16.21 9.65 -11.38
C ARG A 23 16.52 11.14 -11.47
N THR A 24 16.12 11.80 -12.56
CA THR A 24 16.34 13.24 -12.69
C THR A 24 15.51 14.03 -11.68
N GLY A 25 14.22 13.70 -11.55
CA GLY A 25 13.35 14.34 -10.57
C GLY A 25 13.85 14.18 -9.14
N PHE A 26 14.23 12.95 -8.75
CA PHE A 26 14.73 12.68 -7.41
C PHE A 26 16.08 13.37 -7.12
N GLY A 27 17.01 13.35 -8.08
CA GLY A 27 18.31 14.00 -7.93
C GLY A 27 18.21 15.52 -7.78
N ILE A 28 17.39 16.16 -8.63
CA ILE A 28 17.16 17.62 -8.56
C ILE A 28 16.50 17.99 -7.23
N LEU A 29 15.51 17.22 -6.81
CA LEU A 29 14.80 17.44 -5.55
C LEU A 29 15.74 17.36 -4.34
N ILE A 30 16.59 16.32 -4.28
CA ILE A 30 17.59 16.18 -3.21
C ILE A 30 18.60 17.32 -3.23
N PHE A 31 19.04 17.72 -4.42
CA PHE A 31 20.02 18.79 -4.55
C PHE A 31 19.46 20.11 -3.98
N ILE A 32 18.26 20.48 -4.41
CA ILE A 32 17.61 21.71 -3.95
C ILE A 32 17.26 21.61 -2.46
N LEU A 33 16.60 20.53 -2.03
CA LEU A 33 16.13 20.45 -0.65
C LEU A 33 17.26 20.30 0.36
N LEU A 34 18.31 19.51 0.12
CA LEU A 34 19.39 19.40 1.10
C LEU A 34 20.34 20.60 1.02
N PHE A 35 20.88 20.90 -0.15
CA PHE A 35 21.95 21.90 -0.24
C PHE A 35 21.41 23.32 -0.04
N CYS A 36 20.27 23.69 -0.62
CA CYS A 36 19.72 25.03 -0.41
C CYS A 36 19.20 25.20 1.02
N MET A 37 18.56 24.19 1.62
CA MET A 37 18.11 24.31 3.01
C MET A 37 19.27 24.36 3.99
N TYR A 38 20.33 23.57 3.79
CA TYR A 38 21.52 23.66 4.63
C TYR A 38 22.22 25.00 4.48
N ALA A 39 22.43 25.48 3.25
CA ALA A 39 23.01 26.79 3.01
C ALA A 39 22.17 27.91 3.64
N GLY A 40 20.84 27.87 3.48
CA GLY A 40 19.92 28.83 4.09
C GLY A 40 19.94 28.78 5.62
N SER A 41 19.97 27.59 6.21
CA SER A 41 20.02 27.40 7.67
C SER A 41 21.30 27.97 8.25
N PHE A 42 22.45 27.72 7.62
CA PHE A 42 23.73 28.29 8.08
C PHE A 42 23.83 29.78 7.82
N TYR A 43 23.29 30.30 6.72
CA TYR A 43 23.26 31.73 6.44
C TYR A 43 22.46 32.51 7.50
N VAL A 44 21.24 32.05 7.78
CA VAL A 44 20.39 32.63 8.81
C VAL A 44 21.00 32.44 10.20
N GLY A 45 21.56 31.27 10.48
CA GLY A 45 22.29 30.99 11.72
C GLY A 45 23.46 31.94 11.94
N ALA A 46 24.27 32.21 10.90
CA ALA A 46 25.38 33.15 10.97
C ALA A 46 24.91 34.58 11.25
N ARG A 47 23.78 35.01 10.67
CA ARG A 47 23.17 36.32 10.94
C ARG A 47 22.70 36.44 12.40
N PHE A 48 22.16 35.38 12.99
CA PHE A 48 21.78 35.38 14.41
C PHE A 48 22.99 35.45 15.36
N VAL A 49 24.09 34.79 15.02
CA VAL A 49 25.34 34.90 15.78
C VAL A 49 25.92 36.31 15.64
N GLN A 50 25.89 36.90 14.44
CA GLN A 50 26.37 38.26 14.21
C GLN A 50 25.55 39.32 14.96
N ALA A 51 24.24 39.11 15.10
CA ALA A 51 23.35 39.98 15.87
C ALA A 51 23.48 39.82 17.40
N GLY A 52 24.32 38.89 17.88
CA GLY A 52 24.51 38.63 19.31
C GLY A 52 23.33 37.95 20.00
N ILE A 53 22.33 37.47 19.24
CA ILE A 53 21.10 36.86 19.80
C ILE A 53 21.39 35.43 20.31
N THR A 54 22.30 34.71 19.64
CA THR A 54 22.61 33.31 19.96
C THR A 54 24.09 33.00 19.82
N HIS A 55 24.58 32.05 20.61
CA HIS A 55 25.93 31.50 20.48
C HIS A 55 26.02 30.46 19.35
N PHE A 56 27.21 30.33 18.75
CA PHE A 56 27.52 29.35 17.70
C PHE A 56 27.14 27.91 18.11
N THR A 57 27.46 27.52 19.34
CA THR A 57 27.15 26.18 19.88
C THR A 57 25.66 25.88 19.89
N SER A 58 24.83 26.87 20.20
CA SER A 58 23.37 26.70 20.24
C SER A 58 22.78 26.47 18.85
N VAL A 59 23.29 27.19 17.84
CA VAL A 59 22.86 27.02 16.44
C VAL A 59 23.18 25.61 15.93
N PHE A 60 24.41 25.13 16.16
CA PHE A 60 24.80 23.77 15.77
C PHE A 60 24.02 22.70 16.51
N ARG A 61 23.76 22.89 17.81
CA ARG A 61 22.96 21.95 18.60
C ARG A 61 21.54 21.81 18.04
N VAL A 62 20.89 22.92 17.70
CA VAL A 62 19.54 22.90 17.10
C VAL A 62 19.57 22.28 15.71
N PHE A 63 20.57 22.63 14.89
CA PHE A 63 20.75 22.04 13.56
C PHE A 63 20.84 20.51 13.61
N PHE A 64 21.75 19.96 14.42
CA PHE A 64 21.89 18.51 14.55
C PHE A 64 20.64 17.83 15.13
N ALA A 65 20.00 18.44 16.13
CA ALA A 65 18.77 17.90 16.70
C ALA A 65 17.65 17.82 15.65
N LEU A 66 17.50 18.88 14.84
CA LEU A 66 16.49 18.93 13.78
C LEU A 66 16.79 17.93 12.66
N THR A 67 18.04 17.81 12.23
CA THR A 67 18.45 16.83 11.22
C THR A 67 18.20 15.41 11.70
N MET A 68 18.56 15.08 12.95
CA MET A 68 18.32 13.74 13.52
C MET A 68 16.83 13.42 13.64
N ALA A 69 16.01 14.37 14.11
CA ALA A 69 14.57 14.20 14.16
C ALA A 69 13.97 13.97 12.76
N GLY A 70 14.41 14.75 11.77
CA GLY A 70 13.99 14.60 10.38
C GLY A 70 14.33 13.22 9.81
N LEU A 71 15.53 12.69 10.08
CA LEU A 71 15.94 11.36 9.65
C LEU A 71 15.04 10.26 10.25
N VAL A 72 14.74 10.33 11.54
CA VAL A 72 13.85 9.37 12.20
C VAL A 72 12.46 9.40 11.58
N VAL A 73 11.88 10.59 11.37
CA VAL A 73 10.56 10.76 10.74
C VAL A 73 10.57 10.24 9.30
N SER A 74 11.62 10.52 8.53
CA SER A 74 11.74 10.02 7.16
C SER A 74 11.77 8.49 7.10
N ASN A 75 12.49 7.83 8.01
CA ASN A 75 12.52 6.36 8.09
C ASN A 75 11.16 5.80 8.51
N GLN A 76 10.47 6.46 9.44
CA GLN A 76 9.16 6.02 9.90
C GLN A 76 8.09 6.08 8.79
N SER A 77 8.18 7.06 7.88
CA SER A 77 7.24 7.21 6.78
C SER A 77 7.17 5.99 5.85
N SER A 78 8.24 5.19 5.78
CA SER A 78 8.28 3.95 5.00
C SER A 78 7.31 2.88 5.52
N PHE A 79 6.89 2.93 6.79
CA PHE A 79 5.98 1.93 7.39
C PHE A 79 4.49 2.28 7.21
N ALA A 80 4.17 3.49 6.76
CA ALA A 80 2.80 3.92 6.52
C ALA A 80 2.01 3.00 5.54
N PRO A 81 2.55 2.61 4.37
CA PRO A 81 1.83 1.72 3.45
C PRO A 81 1.65 0.31 4.00
N ASP A 82 2.55 -0.18 4.86
CA ASP A 82 2.41 -1.50 5.46
C ASP A 82 1.28 -1.51 6.50
N THR A 83 1.17 -0.43 7.27
CA THR A 83 0.07 -0.23 8.22
C THR A 83 -1.28 -0.16 7.49
N SER A 84 -1.37 0.54 6.36
CA SER A 84 -2.63 0.63 5.60
C SER A 84 -3.01 -0.70 4.95
N LYS A 85 -2.03 -1.44 4.40
CA LYS A 85 -2.24 -2.80 3.89
C LYS A 85 -2.70 -3.74 4.98
N ALA A 86 -2.05 -3.75 6.14
CA ALA A 86 -2.42 -4.62 7.26
C ALA A 86 -3.89 -4.40 7.69
N LYS A 87 -4.35 -3.15 7.74
CA LYS A 87 -5.77 -2.83 8.01
C LYS A 87 -6.69 -3.42 6.96
N SER A 88 -6.37 -3.27 5.68
CA SER A 88 -7.16 -3.83 4.57
C SER A 88 -7.23 -5.36 4.66
N PHE A 89 -6.10 -6.01 4.92
CA PHE A 89 -6.06 -7.47 5.12
C PHE A 89 -6.92 -7.92 6.30
N ALA A 90 -6.83 -7.23 7.45
CA ALA A 90 -7.66 -7.55 8.61
C ALA A 90 -9.15 -7.43 8.27
N VAL A 91 -9.58 -6.36 7.61
CA VAL A 91 -10.98 -6.20 7.17
C VAL A 91 -11.40 -7.35 6.27
N SER A 92 -10.56 -7.74 5.30
CA SER A 92 -10.88 -8.86 4.41
C SER A 92 -11.01 -10.19 5.15
N VAL A 93 -10.14 -10.47 6.14
CA VAL A 93 -10.19 -11.70 6.94
C VAL A 93 -11.42 -11.72 7.83
N PHE A 94 -11.72 -10.61 8.52
CA PHE A 94 -12.92 -10.49 9.34
C PHE A 94 -14.21 -10.58 8.51
N ALA A 95 -14.23 -10.03 7.30
CA ALA A 95 -15.37 -10.15 6.40
C ALA A 95 -15.63 -11.60 5.96
N ILE A 96 -14.58 -12.42 5.82
CA ILE A 96 -14.71 -13.85 5.54
C ILE A 96 -15.21 -14.60 6.78
N LEU A 97 -14.69 -14.25 7.97
CA LEU A 97 -15.04 -14.91 9.22
C LEU A 97 -16.50 -14.64 9.64
N ASP A 98 -16.97 -13.40 9.45
CA ASP A 98 -18.33 -12.98 9.79
C ASP A 98 -19.37 -13.36 8.71
N ARG A 99 -18.93 -13.94 7.59
CA ARG A 99 -19.82 -14.39 6.54
C ARG A 99 -20.71 -15.51 7.06
N LYS A 100 -21.99 -15.22 7.29
CA LYS A 100 -23.01 -16.24 7.56
C LYS A 100 -23.12 -17.20 6.36
N SER A 101 -22.85 -18.49 6.59
CA SER A 101 -23.03 -19.54 5.58
C SER A 101 -24.51 -19.77 5.32
N GLU A 102 -24.89 -19.99 4.05
CA GLU A 102 -26.27 -20.35 3.67
C GLU A 102 -26.63 -21.77 4.10
N ILE A 103 -25.61 -22.64 4.20
CA ILE A 103 -25.71 -23.98 4.77
C ILE A 103 -24.74 -23.99 5.95
N ASP A 104 -25.24 -23.78 7.15
CA ASP A 104 -24.44 -23.82 8.38
C ASP A 104 -24.39 -25.27 8.90
N PRO A 105 -23.23 -25.94 8.89
CA PRO A 105 -23.10 -27.30 9.41
C PRO A 105 -23.24 -27.36 10.94
N SER A 106 -23.24 -26.22 11.63
CA SER A 106 -23.42 -26.11 13.09
C SER A 106 -24.87 -25.85 13.48
N ASP A 107 -25.78 -25.69 12.50
CA ASP A 107 -27.20 -25.48 12.74
C ASP A 107 -27.88 -26.84 12.98
N GLU A 108 -28.23 -27.09 14.25
CA GLU A 108 -28.94 -28.31 14.68
C GLU A 108 -30.45 -28.27 14.42
N SER A 109 -30.97 -27.29 13.68
CA SER A 109 -32.39 -27.25 13.29
C SER A 109 -32.78 -28.31 12.23
N GLY A 110 -31.80 -29.08 11.74
CA GLY A 110 -32.02 -30.20 10.84
C GLY A 110 -32.76 -31.37 11.50
N VAL A 111 -33.67 -32.00 10.76
CA VAL A 111 -34.38 -33.21 11.22
C VAL A 111 -33.42 -34.40 11.20
N THR A 112 -33.07 -34.92 12.37
CA THR A 112 -32.37 -36.20 12.53
C THR A 112 -33.39 -37.35 12.49
N LEU A 113 -33.22 -38.30 11.57
CA LEU A 113 -34.13 -39.46 11.39
C LEU A 113 -33.49 -40.73 12.00
N ASP A 114 -34.20 -41.39 12.92
CA ASP A 114 -33.75 -42.64 13.59
C ASP A 114 -33.65 -43.86 12.66
N THR A 115 -34.31 -43.86 11.51
CA THR A 115 -34.25 -44.97 10.53
C THR A 115 -34.37 -44.43 9.11
N VAL A 116 -33.31 -44.61 8.32
CA VAL A 116 -33.23 -44.15 6.94
C VAL A 116 -33.69 -45.27 5.99
N LYS A 117 -34.86 -45.11 5.36
CA LYS A 117 -35.22 -45.88 4.16
C LYS A 117 -34.69 -45.13 2.94
N GLY A 118 -33.69 -45.70 2.27
CA GLY A 118 -32.89 -45.06 1.21
C GLY A 118 -33.59 -44.90 -0.15
N GLU A 119 -34.78 -44.30 -0.19
CA GLU A 119 -35.40 -43.86 -1.45
C GLU A 119 -34.99 -42.41 -1.75
N ILE A 120 -34.16 -42.23 -2.78
CA ILE A 120 -33.65 -40.92 -3.20
C ILE A 120 -34.34 -40.54 -4.51
N LYS A 121 -35.09 -39.43 -4.49
CA LYS A 121 -35.71 -38.85 -5.69
C LYS A 121 -35.05 -37.50 -6.00
N LEU A 122 -34.30 -37.44 -7.10
CA LEU A 122 -33.63 -36.22 -7.53
C LEU A 122 -34.52 -35.47 -8.55
N VAL A 123 -34.98 -34.28 -8.16
CA VAL A 123 -35.60 -33.31 -9.07
C VAL A 123 -34.79 -32.03 -8.92
N CYS A 124 -33.88 -31.77 -9.87
CA CYS A 124 -32.94 -30.65 -9.78
C CYS A 124 -33.12 -29.70 -10.97
N THR A 125 -33.43 -28.43 -10.69
CA THR A 125 -33.28 -27.31 -11.61
C THR A 125 -32.13 -26.44 -11.09
N LEU A 126 -30.90 -26.74 -11.51
CA LEU A 126 -29.70 -26.03 -11.05
C LEU A 126 -29.47 -24.77 -11.89
N SER A 127 -29.72 -23.60 -11.31
CA SER A 127 -29.24 -22.33 -11.84
C SER A 127 -27.92 -21.97 -11.16
N SER A 128 -26.81 -22.07 -11.90
CA SER A 128 -25.48 -21.70 -11.38
C SER A 128 -25.32 -20.18 -11.37
N PRO A 129 -25.08 -19.53 -10.22
CA PRO A 129 -25.00 -18.06 -10.14
C PRO A 129 -23.83 -17.47 -10.93
N LYS A 130 -22.78 -18.26 -11.21
CA LYS A 130 -21.61 -17.80 -11.96
C LYS A 130 -21.86 -17.63 -13.46
N ALA A 131 -22.88 -18.30 -14.01
CA ALA A 131 -23.22 -18.19 -15.43
C ALA A 131 -24.00 -16.90 -15.75
N LEU A 132 -24.79 -16.39 -14.78
CA LEU A 132 -25.63 -15.20 -14.97
C LEU A 132 -24.81 -13.90 -15.05
N GLN A 133 -23.70 -13.82 -14.32
CA GLN A 133 -22.85 -12.63 -14.27
C GLN A 133 -21.95 -12.47 -15.51
N SER A 134 -21.63 -13.58 -16.20
CA SER A 134 -20.87 -13.56 -17.45
C SER A 134 -21.71 -13.12 -18.66
N GLN A 135 -23.04 -13.27 -18.63
CA GLN A 135 -23.90 -12.80 -19.71
C GLN A 135 -24.30 -11.33 -19.57
N PHE A 136 -24.32 -10.78 -18.35
CA PHE A 136 -24.67 -9.37 -18.11
C PHE A 136 -23.54 -8.38 -18.46
N LEU A 137 -22.29 -8.87 -18.63
CA LEU A 137 -21.15 -8.06 -19.08
C LEU A 137 -20.91 -8.12 -20.61
N LEU A 138 -21.75 -8.85 -21.34
CA LEU A 138 -21.70 -8.99 -22.80
C LEU A 138 -22.91 -8.37 -23.52
N PHE A 139 -23.77 -7.63 -22.81
CA PHE A 139 -24.83 -6.77 -23.37
C PHE A 139 -24.62 -5.31 -22.98
#